data_AF-A0A0V1NRF7-F1
#
_entry.id   AF-A0A0V1NRF7-F1
#
_cell.length_a   1.000
_cell.length_b   1.000
_cell.length_c   1.000
_cell.angle_alpha   90.00
_cell.angle_beta   90.00
_cell.angle_gamma   90.00
#
_symmetry.space_group_name_H-M   'P 1'
#
loop_
_entity.id
_entity.type
_entity.pdbx_description
1 polymer ?
#
loop_
_entity_poly.entity_id
_entity_poly.type
_entity_poly.pdbx_seq_one_letter_code
_entity_poly.pdbx_strand_id
1 'polypeptide(L)'
;LKGDCRVSQRHIRLIKSPAVVVDHNTNLEADITNWAVSDPGNIFCHIDKPYFNQQWQFALTTLIYLLDLMQSLLNLKIVQNKILLHTFINMFNYEEKMLKFSELLALFFFIKFSHSQTSKCQNKPVYKAPGQDTGKIIFATAAGSWDNGASALTNNGGHSFAKTLEDIVRNHMNIKFLAYNNAPPGVPNVNTKSNSKGVIILSTAADSAAWIVHTVPGFPTARTPYSWPAAENARGHLLICLTISESQINAIAASLLLVQPMVHYNDIPETETAGMPYFKKLAEGKVPTLPPFTSRRSIRTENAGGPVAVHIYSKSESSKYEIYKKVIVKVLKKTIKVWSRRDNILKGDCRVSQRHIH
;
A
#
# COMPACT_ATOMS: atom_id res chain seq x y z
N LEU A 1 -8.24 7.51 17.94
CA LEU A 1 -9.36 6.55 17.81
C LEU A 1 -9.95 6.29 19.20
N LYS A 2 -11.13 6.88 19.51
CA LYS A 2 -11.87 6.69 20.77
C LYS A 2 -12.83 5.50 20.59
N GLY A 3 -12.76 4.49 21.46
CA GLY A 3 -13.71 3.36 21.48
C GLY A 3 -13.07 1.97 21.35
N ASP A 4 -12.20 1.57 22.27
CA ASP A 4 -11.59 0.24 22.25
C ASP A 4 -12.52 -0.78 22.95
N CYS A 5 -12.83 -1.89 22.28
CA CYS A 5 -13.43 -3.07 22.89
C CYS A 5 -12.32 -4.05 23.29
N ARG A 6 -12.28 -4.46 24.56
CA ARG A 6 -11.34 -5.49 25.04
C ARG A 6 -11.88 -6.86 24.68
N VAL A 7 -11.20 -7.56 23.77
CA VAL A 7 -11.38 -9.02 23.64
C VAL A 7 -10.59 -9.67 24.78
N SER A 8 -10.96 -10.90 25.18
CA SER A 8 -10.27 -11.71 26.20
C SER A 8 -8.73 -11.80 26.03
N GLN A 9 -8.19 -11.41 24.87
CA GLN A 9 -6.76 -11.34 24.58
C GLN A 9 -6.14 -10.00 25.02
N ARG A 10 -5.32 -10.02 26.08
CA ARG A 10 -4.69 -8.83 26.70
C ARG A 10 -3.95 -7.88 25.75
N HIS A 11 -3.54 -8.33 24.57
CA HIS A 11 -2.74 -7.57 23.59
C HIS A 11 -3.46 -7.24 22.29
N ILE A 12 -4.76 -7.55 22.15
CA ILE A 12 -5.56 -7.17 20.98
C ILE A 12 -6.76 -6.36 21.44
N ARG A 13 -6.85 -5.13 20.94
CA ARG A 13 -7.99 -4.24 21.13
C ARG A 13 -8.73 -4.08 19.82
N LEU A 14 -10.04 -4.25 19.88
CA LEU A 14 -10.89 -4.13 18.71
C LEU A 14 -11.46 -2.71 18.65
N ILE A 15 -11.30 -2.03 17.52
CA ILE A 15 -11.87 -0.68 17.34
C ILE A 15 -13.38 -0.81 17.21
N LYS A 16 -14.15 -0.08 18.04
CA LYS A 16 -15.62 -0.11 17.98
C LYS A 16 -16.12 0.50 16.68
N SER A 17 -17.20 -0.06 16.13
CA SER A 17 -17.93 0.48 14.98
C SER A 17 -19.24 1.11 15.45
N PRO A 18 -19.65 2.26 14.92
CA PRO A 18 -18.91 3.11 13.97
C PRO A 18 -17.65 3.73 14.61
N ALA A 19 -16.67 4.07 13.78
CA ALA A 19 -15.47 4.79 14.19
C ALA A 19 -15.29 6.04 13.34
N VAL A 20 -14.65 7.05 13.92
CA VAL A 20 -14.23 8.25 13.20
C VAL A 20 -12.78 8.08 12.79
N VAL A 21 -12.53 8.07 11.48
CA VAL A 21 -11.19 8.26 10.91
C VAL A 21 -11.11 9.73 10.52
N VAL A 22 -10.43 10.51 11.37
CA VAL A 22 -10.31 11.99 11.25
C VAL A 22 -11.67 12.67 11.46
N ASP A 23 -12.34 12.96 10.36
CA ASP A 23 -13.60 13.69 10.18
C ASP A 23 -14.65 12.82 9.46
N HIS A 24 -14.29 11.59 9.06
CA HIS A 24 -15.20 10.67 8.37
C HIS A 24 -15.65 9.54 9.28
N ASN A 25 -16.96 9.35 9.33
CA ASN A 25 -17.55 8.17 9.94
C ASN A 25 -17.32 6.96 9.03
N THR A 26 -16.70 5.92 9.57
CA THR A 26 -16.61 4.61 8.93
C THR A 26 -17.33 3.57 9.78
N ASN A 27 -17.91 2.58 9.10
CA ASN A 27 -18.59 1.47 9.71
C ASN A 27 -18.10 0.16 9.07
N LEU A 28 -18.13 -0.92 9.85
CA LEU A 28 -17.63 -2.22 9.38
C LEU A 28 -18.47 -2.86 8.26
N GLU A 29 -19.69 -2.37 8.00
CA GLU A 29 -20.59 -2.92 6.99
C GLU A 29 -20.26 -2.37 5.59
N ALA A 30 -19.84 -1.11 5.51
CA ALA A 30 -19.44 -0.43 4.29
C ALA A 30 -17.92 -0.43 4.08
N ASP A 31 -17.11 -0.70 5.11
CA ASP A 31 -15.66 -0.78 5.01
C ASP A 31 -15.20 -2.24 4.82
N ILE A 32 -14.36 -2.51 3.81
CA ILE A 32 -13.78 -3.84 3.58
C ILE A 32 -12.32 -3.96 3.97
N THR A 33 -11.73 -2.89 4.48
CA THR A 33 -10.33 -2.87 4.89
C THR A 33 -10.15 -3.65 6.19
N ASN A 34 -8.98 -4.26 6.33
CA ASN A 34 -8.53 -4.78 7.61
C ASN A 34 -7.13 -4.25 7.87
N TRP A 35 -6.95 -3.62 9.02
CA TRP A 35 -5.69 -3.03 9.39
C TRP A 35 -5.52 -3.00 10.90
N ALA A 36 -4.26 -2.91 11.33
CA ALA A 36 -3.91 -2.81 12.73
C ALA A 36 -2.85 -1.74 12.98
N VAL A 37 -2.92 -1.10 14.14
CA VAL A 37 -1.90 -0.16 14.61
C VAL A 37 -1.35 -0.58 15.96
N SER A 38 -0.05 -0.38 16.20
CA SER A 38 0.55 -0.62 17.51
C SER A 38 0.09 0.40 18.55
N ASP A 39 -0.13 -0.03 19.80
CA ASP A 39 -0.52 0.81 20.93
C ASP A 39 0.37 0.51 22.17
N PRO A 40 1.26 1.43 22.58
CA PRO A 40 1.66 2.66 21.90
C PRO A 40 2.61 2.39 20.71
N GLY A 41 2.55 3.23 19.67
CA GLY A 41 3.54 3.24 18.60
C GLY A 41 3.03 3.76 17.25
N ASN A 42 3.91 3.71 16.26
CA ASN A 42 3.73 4.23 14.89
C ASN A 42 3.74 3.12 13.83
N ILE A 43 3.46 1.86 14.19
CA ILE A 43 3.45 0.75 13.24
C ILE A 43 2.05 0.61 12.67
N PHE A 44 1.95 0.61 11.34
CA PHE A 44 0.71 0.36 10.60
C PHE A 44 0.81 -0.98 9.87
N CYS A 45 -0.26 -1.78 9.96
CA CYS A 45 -0.36 -3.10 9.35
C CYS A 45 -1.54 -3.12 8.38
N HIS A 46 -1.30 -3.36 7.09
CA HIS A 46 -2.34 -3.80 6.15
C HIS A 46 -2.52 -5.30 6.29
N ILE A 47 -3.76 -5.77 6.39
CA ILE A 47 -4.07 -7.19 6.58
C ILE A 47 -5.13 -7.60 5.57
N ASP A 48 -4.87 -8.67 4.82
CA ASP A 48 -5.74 -9.03 3.70
C ASP A 48 -7.01 -9.76 4.16
N LYS A 49 -7.03 -10.23 5.40
CA LYS A 49 -8.13 -11.04 5.94
C LYS A 49 -8.74 -10.50 7.24
N PRO A 50 -10.05 -10.73 7.40
CA PRO A 50 -10.79 -10.24 8.55
C PRO A 50 -10.41 -10.98 9.83
N TYR A 51 -10.70 -10.36 10.97
CA TYR A 51 -10.50 -10.93 12.29
C TYR A 51 -11.77 -11.69 12.70
N PHE A 52 -11.69 -13.02 12.62
CA PHE A 52 -12.74 -13.93 13.08
C PHE A 52 -12.23 -14.80 14.23
N ASN A 53 -13.12 -15.17 15.16
CA ASN A 53 -12.79 -16.03 16.31
C ASN A 53 -12.76 -17.51 15.92
N GLN A 54 -13.10 -17.85 14.68
CA GLN A 54 -13.01 -19.20 14.15
C GLN A 54 -11.64 -19.47 13.50
N GLN A 55 -11.06 -20.60 13.89
CA GLN A 55 -9.68 -21.03 13.73
C GLN A 55 -9.23 -21.34 12.29
N TRP A 56 -9.96 -20.89 11.27
CA TRP A 56 -9.77 -21.32 9.90
C TRP A 56 -10.03 -20.18 8.92
N GLN A 57 -8.99 -19.40 8.61
CA GLN A 57 -8.83 -18.70 7.33
C GLN A 57 -7.45 -18.01 7.22
N PHE A 58 -6.96 -17.87 5.99
CA PHE A 58 -5.59 -17.46 5.60
C PHE A 58 -5.39 -15.96 5.75
N ALA A 59 -4.17 -15.42 5.73
CA ALA A 59 -3.95 -13.97 5.77
C ALA A 59 -2.55 -13.61 5.24
N LEU A 60 -2.46 -12.50 4.50
CA LEU A 60 -1.21 -11.75 4.33
C LEU A 60 -1.27 -10.56 5.30
N THR A 61 -0.13 -10.18 5.88
CA THR A 61 0.02 -8.91 6.61
C THR A 61 1.28 -8.19 6.16
N THR A 62 1.14 -6.95 5.74
CA THR A 62 2.26 -6.06 5.41
C THR A 62 2.42 -5.03 6.53
N LEU A 63 3.61 -4.95 7.11
CA LEU A 63 3.96 -4.16 8.30
C LEU A 63 5.00 -3.11 7.93
N ILE A 64 4.72 -1.83 8.14
CA ILE A 64 5.63 -0.73 7.80
C ILE A 64 6.22 -0.15 9.10
N TYR A 65 7.55 -0.14 9.24
CA TYR A 65 8.24 0.52 10.37
C TYR A 65 8.65 1.94 9.99
N LEU A 66 8.15 2.93 10.73
CA LEU A 66 8.34 4.36 10.47
C LEU A 66 9.51 4.99 11.26
N LEU A 67 10.47 4.18 11.74
CA LEU A 67 11.53 4.62 12.66
C LEU A 67 12.70 5.35 11.99
N ASP A 68 12.95 5.15 10.70
CA ASP A 68 14.19 5.65 10.04
C ASP A 68 14.10 7.10 9.52
N LEU A 69 12.93 7.76 9.64
CA LEU A 69 12.75 9.16 9.21
C LEU A 69 13.46 10.18 10.11
N MET A 70 13.79 9.83 11.35
CA MET A 70 14.42 10.78 12.29
C MET A 70 15.91 11.03 12.00
N GLN A 71 16.63 10.07 11.41
CA GLN A 71 18.07 10.23 11.14
C GLN A 71 18.33 11.15 9.93
N SER A 72 17.43 11.13 8.95
CA SER A 72 17.61 11.90 7.69
C SER A 72 17.32 13.40 7.85
N LEU A 73 16.45 13.75 8.81
CA LEU A 73 16.18 15.15 9.19
C LEU A 73 17.36 15.82 9.91
N LEU A 74 18.25 15.05 10.55
CA LEU A 74 19.48 15.60 11.15
C LEU A 74 20.51 15.99 10.07
N ASN A 75 20.55 15.25 8.96
CA ASN A 75 21.50 15.51 7.87
C ASN A 75 21.07 16.68 6.96
N LEU A 76 19.76 17.00 6.89
CA LEU A 76 19.26 18.13 6.11
C LEU A 76 19.57 19.50 6.74
N LYS A 77 19.78 19.58 8.05
CA LYS A 77 20.09 20.85 8.74
C LYS A 77 21.50 21.38 8.48
N ILE A 78 22.39 20.61 7.85
CA ILE A 78 23.80 21.01 7.62
C ILE A 78 24.01 21.65 6.22
N VAL A 79 23.06 21.52 5.27
CA VAL A 79 23.25 22.03 3.90
C VAL A 79 22.61 23.41 3.65
N GLN A 80 21.71 23.88 4.50
CA GLN A 80 20.96 25.12 4.25
C GLN A 80 21.66 26.44 4.66
N ASN A 81 22.88 26.40 5.21
CA ASN A 81 23.48 27.60 5.84
C ASN A 81 24.71 28.21 5.14
N LYS A 82 24.92 27.95 3.85
CA LYS A 82 25.88 28.69 3.01
C LYS A 82 25.37 28.71 1.58
N ILE A 83 24.61 29.74 1.20
CA ILE A 83 24.50 30.37 -0.14
C ILE A 83 23.47 31.49 0.06
N LEU A 84 23.85 32.48 0.87
CA LEU A 84 23.07 33.72 0.98
C LEU A 84 24.02 34.86 1.32
N LEU A 85 24.97 35.15 0.42
CA LEU A 85 25.60 36.47 0.34
C LEU A 85 26.43 36.60 -0.94
N HIS A 86 26.30 37.75 -1.60
CA HIS A 86 27.05 38.24 -2.78
C HIS A 86 26.75 37.48 -4.09
N THR A 87 26.05 38.06 -5.07
CA THR A 87 26.45 39.29 -5.74
C THR A 87 25.26 39.84 -6.54
N PHE A 88 24.78 41.02 -6.14
CA PHE A 88 24.19 42.01 -7.03
C PHE A 88 25.17 42.29 -8.18
N ILE A 89 24.73 42.34 -9.43
CA ILE A 89 25.13 43.38 -10.40
C ILE A 89 24.17 43.28 -11.61
N ASN A 90 23.28 44.26 -11.65
CA ASN A 90 22.74 45.01 -12.78
C ASN A 90 22.59 44.33 -14.15
N MET A 91 21.35 44.45 -14.64
CA MET A 91 21.00 45.03 -15.95
C MET A 91 22.02 44.82 -17.06
N PHE A 92 21.73 43.94 -18.03
CA PHE A 92 21.90 44.27 -19.45
C PHE A 92 21.08 43.32 -20.34
N ASN A 93 20.26 43.97 -21.16
CA ASN A 93 19.69 43.58 -22.46
C ASN A 93 18.69 42.43 -22.59
N TYR A 94 17.53 42.82 -23.14
CA TYR A 94 16.26 42.11 -23.17
C TYR A 94 16.04 41.26 -24.45
N GLU A 95 17.09 40.90 -25.18
CA GLU A 95 16.96 40.22 -26.49
C GLU A 95 17.58 38.80 -26.53
N GLU A 96 18.36 38.36 -25.54
CA GLU A 96 18.87 36.96 -25.48
C GLU A 96 17.97 36.00 -24.68
N LYS A 97 16.96 36.51 -23.97
CA LYS A 97 16.15 35.69 -23.04
C LYS A 97 15.24 34.67 -23.73
N MET A 98 14.91 34.85 -25.01
CA MET A 98 13.99 33.95 -25.72
C MET A 98 14.62 32.60 -26.10
N LEU A 99 15.93 32.55 -26.36
CA LEU A 99 16.65 31.30 -26.67
C LEU A 99 16.99 30.48 -25.41
N LYS A 100 17.36 31.15 -24.31
CA LYS A 100 17.56 30.45 -23.02
C LYS A 100 16.25 29.95 -22.42
N PHE A 101 15.12 30.63 -22.65
CA PHE A 101 13.81 30.13 -22.22
C PHE A 101 13.39 28.87 -22.99
N SER A 102 13.77 28.77 -24.27
CA SER A 102 13.59 27.57 -25.09
C SER A 102 14.45 26.40 -24.59
N GLU A 103 15.73 26.62 -24.27
CA GLU A 103 16.59 25.58 -23.68
C GLU A 103 16.15 25.19 -22.26
N LEU A 104 15.70 26.14 -21.43
CA LEU A 104 15.15 25.85 -20.10
C LEU A 104 13.81 25.12 -20.18
N LEU A 105 12.94 25.47 -21.15
CA LEU A 105 11.72 24.71 -21.43
C LEU A 105 12.09 23.31 -21.90
N ALA A 106 13.04 23.18 -22.82
CA ALA A 106 13.50 21.90 -23.32
C ALA A 106 14.08 21.06 -22.17
N LEU A 107 14.91 21.63 -21.29
CA LEU A 107 15.37 20.98 -20.06
C LEU A 107 14.22 20.65 -19.10
N PHE A 108 13.21 21.50 -18.96
CA PHE A 108 12.01 21.20 -18.16
C PHE A 108 11.19 20.06 -18.77
N PHE A 109 11.08 20.01 -20.11
CA PHE A 109 10.42 18.96 -20.86
C PHE A 109 11.24 17.66 -20.79
N PHE A 110 12.56 17.70 -20.95
CA PHE A 110 13.45 16.56 -20.77
C PHE A 110 13.44 16.04 -19.33
N ILE A 111 13.47 16.92 -18.31
CA ILE A 111 13.33 16.52 -16.91
C ILE A 111 11.95 15.91 -16.66
N LYS A 112 10.86 16.49 -17.17
CA LYS A 112 9.52 15.91 -17.05
C LYS A 112 9.38 14.58 -17.82
N PHE A 113 10.04 14.44 -18.97
CA PHE A 113 10.03 13.21 -19.78
C PHE A 113 10.90 12.11 -19.14
N SER A 114 12.03 12.46 -18.54
CA SER A 114 12.87 11.56 -17.75
C SER A 114 12.20 11.15 -16.43
N HIS A 115 11.37 12.01 -15.83
CA HIS A 115 10.53 11.66 -14.67
C HIS A 115 9.28 10.84 -15.06
N SER A 116 8.93 10.79 -16.34
CA SER A 116 7.76 10.06 -16.87
C SER A 116 8.07 8.61 -17.27
N GLN A 117 9.29 8.12 -17.04
CA GLN A 117 9.70 6.74 -17.39
C GLN A 117 10.09 5.93 -16.15
N THR A 118 9.51 6.29 -15.00
CA THR A 118 9.86 5.64 -13.73
C THR A 118 8.59 5.09 -13.08
N SER A 119 8.64 3.85 -12.62
CA SER A 119 7.53 3.19 -11.92
C SER A 119 7.32 3.73 -10.50
N LYS A 120 7.76 4.96 -10.21
CA LYS A 120 7.91 5.47 -8.83
C LYS A 120 6.58 6.00 -8.27
N CYS A 121 6.49 5.98 -6.95
CA CYS A 121 5.34 6.33 -6.14
C CYS A 121 5.76 7.23 -5.00
N GLN A 122 4.78 7.87 -4.37
CA GLN A 122 5.02 8.73 -3.21
C GLN A 122 5.26 7.96 -1.89
N ASN A 123 5.28 6.62 -1.88
CA ASN A 123 5.50 5.79 -0.69
C ASN A 123 4.50 6.02 0.46
N LYS A 124 3.24 6.34 0.15
CA LYS A 124 2.22 6.73 1.14
C LYS A 124 0.98 5.83 1.09
N PRO A 125 0.50 5.32 2.24
CA PRO A 125 -0.81 4.71 2.35
C PRO A 125 -1.93 5.75 2.18
N VAL A 126 -3.00 5.34 1.52
CA VAL A 126 -4.21 6.14 1.34
C VAL A 126 -5.43 5.31 1.73
N TYR A 127 -6.25 5.88 2.60
CA TYR A 127 -7.52 5.31 3.01
C TYR A 127 -8.68 6.14 2.45
N LYS A 128 -9.48 5.56 1.58
CA LYS A 128 -10.77 6.11 1.15
C LYS A 128 -11.85 5.62 2.12
N ALA A 129 -12.57 6.55 2.73
CA ALA A 129 -13.71 6.21 3.58
C ALA A 129 -14.94 5.79 2.75
N PRO A 130 -15.88 5.02 3.32
CA PRO A 130 -17.15 4.71 2.68
C PRO A 130 -17.91 5.98 2.24
N GLY A 131 -18.39 6.01 1.00
CA GLY A 131 -19.15 7.13 0.45
C GLY A 131 -18.33 8.39 0.15
N GLN A 132 -17.00 8.34 0.27
CA GLN A 132 -16.11 9.47 -0.05
C GLN A 132 -15.35 9.24 -1.33
N ASP A 133 -15.31 10.22 -2.22
CA ASP A 133 -14.58 10.06 -3.49
C ASP A 133 -13.08 10.34 -3.34
N THR A 134 -12.67 11.06 -2.28
CA THR A 134 -11.27 11.36 -1.96
C THR A 134 -10.72 10.42 -0.89
N GLY A 135 -9.42 10.13 -0.99
CA GLY A 135 -8.69 9.39 0.04
C GLY A 135 -8.12 10.31 1.13
N LYS A 136 -7.78 9.75 2.28
CA LYS A 136 -6.96 10.39 3.32
C LYS A 136 -5.57 9.75 3.31
N ILE A 137 -4.53 10.57 3.28
CA ILE A 137 -3.13 10.14 3.23
C ILE A 137 -2.61 9.97 4.66
N ILE A 138 -2.03 8.81 4.98
CA ILE A 138 -1.46 8.55 6.31
C ILE A 138 -0.01 9.04 6.35
N PHE A 139 0.29 10.00 7.23
CA PHE A 139 1.67 10.43 7.48
C PHE A 139 2.28 9.70 8.68
N ALA A 140 3.53 9.33 8.51
CA ALA A 140 4.34 8.63 9.50
C ALA A 140 4.78 9.50 10.69
N THR A 141 4.68 10.81 10.53
CA THR A 141 5.33 11.81 11.39
C THR A 141 4.60 12.05 12.70
N ALA A 142 3.32 11.65 12.81
CA ALA A 142 2.58 11.61 14.06
C ALA A 142 1.37 10.67 13.95
N ALA A 143 1.06 9.95 15.04
CA ALA A 143 -0.19 9.20 15.14
C ALA A 143 -1.37 10.17 15.00
N GLY A 144 -2.01 10.21 13.82
CA GLY A 144 -3.18 11.05 13.56
C GLY A 144 -3.01 12.17 12.54
N SER A 145 -1.85 12.33 11.89
CA SER A 145 -1.72 13.27 10.76
C SER A 145 -2.23 12.62 9.49
N TRP A 146 -3.46 12.96 9.12
CA TRP A 146 -4.11 12.56 7.89
C TRP A 146 -4.37 13.79 7.03
N ASP A 147 -3.85 13.82 5.81
CA ASP A 147 -4.19 14.90 4.87
C ASP A 147 -5.25 14.44 3.88
N ASN A 148 -6.04 15.39 3.42
CA ASN A 148 -6.93 15.17 2.29
C ASN A 148 -6.12 14.82 1.05
N GLY A 149 -6.54 13.78 0.34
CA GLY A 149 -6.06 13.49 -1.00
C GLY A 149 -6.40 14.66 -1.92
N ALA A 150 -5.46 14.99 -2.80
CA ALA A 150 -5.57 16.18 -3.66
C ALA A 150 -6.71 16.10 -4.70
N SER A 151 -7.22 14.91 -5.01
CA SER A 151 -8.29 14.70 -5.99
C SER A 151 -9.07 13.40 -5.70
N ALA A 152 -10.27 13.30 -6.28
CA ALA A 152 -11.08 12.10 -6.20
C ALA A 152 -10.38 10.91 -6.87
N LEU A 153 -10.49 9.71 -6.28
CA LEU A 153 -9.94 8.47 -6.84
C LEU A 153 -10.63 8.02 -8.13
N THR A 154 -11.78 8.62 -8.47
CA THR A 154 -12.47 8.41 -9.75
C THR A 154 -11.79 9.16 -10.91
N ASN A 155 -10.98 10.18 -10.63
CA ASN A 155 -10.30 10.95 -11.65
C ASN A 155 -9.13 10.17 -12.24
N ASN A 156 -8.88 10.32 -13.54
CA ASN A 156 -7.70 9.75 -14.22
C ASN A 156 -6.38 10.49 -13.88
N GLY A 157 -6.34 11.25 -12.78
CA GLY A 157 -5.22 12.12 -12.45
C GLY A 157 -5.44 12.93 -11.19
N GLY A 158 -4.41 13.67 -10.78
CA GLY A 158 -4.46 14.51 -9.58
C GLY A 158 -4.29 13.73 -8.25
N HIS A 159 -4.12 12.41 -8.31
CA HIS A 159 -3.81 11.57 -7.15
C HIS A 159 -2.72 10.54 -7.46
N SER A 160 -2.09 10.02 -6.40
CA SER A 160 -0.90 9.17 -6.50
C SER A 160 -1.13 7.87 -7.29
N PHE A 161 -2.27 7.20 -7.10
CA PHE A 161 -2.52 5.91 -7.78
C PHE A 161 -2.77 6.02 -9.28
N ALA A 162 -3.54 7.02 -9.75
CA ALA A 162 -3.73 7.23 -11.18
C ALA A 162 -2.39 7.56 -11.83
N LYS A 163 -1.55 8.35 -11.14
CA LYS A 163 -0.20 8.66 -11.61
C LYS A 163 0.69 7.41 -11.71
N THR A 164 0.70 6.55 -10.69
CA THR A 164 1.48 5.31 -10.71
C THR A 164 1.02 4.33 -11.79
N LEU A 165 -0.28 4.27 -12.05
CA LEU A 165 -0.85 3.38 -13.04
C LEU A 165 -0.86 4.00 -14.45
N GLU A 166 -0.52 5.29 -14.60
CA GLU A 166 -0.59 6.04 -15.85
C GLU A 166 0.16 5.33 -16.99
N ASP A 167 1.33 4.77 -16.70
CA ASP A 167 2.17 4.13 -17.72
C ASP A 167 1.78 2.68 -18.02
N ILE A 168 1.15 1.99 -17.06
CA ILE A 168 0.48 0.69 -17.31
C ILE A 168 -0.70 0.89 -18.24
N VAL A 169 -1.46 1.95 -17.99
CA VAL A 169 -2.66 2.34 -18.72
C VAL A 169 -2.34 2.77 -20.15
N ARG A 170 -1.23 3.51 -20.36
CA ARG A 170 -0.78 3.99 -21.67
C ARG A 170 -0.03 2.96 -22.50
N ASN A 171 0.10 1.72 -22.02
CA ASN A 171 0.87 0.67 -22.68
C ASN A 171 2.29 1.14 -23.05
N HIS A 172 2.96 1.81 -22.10
CA HIS A 172 4.30 2.32 -22.33
C HIS A 172 5.26 1.14 -22.59
N MET A 173 6.07 1.20 -23.65
CA MET A 173 6.86 0.03 -24.12
C MET A 173 7.77 -0.54 -23.04
N ASN A 174 8.32 0.32 -22.19
CA ASN A 174 9.28 -0.03 -21.14
C ASN A 174 8.65 -0.38 -19.79
N ILE A 175 7.33 -0.24 -19.62
CA ILE A 175 6.68 -0.57 -18.34
C ILE A 175 6.00 -1.92 -18.46
N LYS A 176 6.27 -2.80 -17.50
CA LYS A 176 5.69 -4.14 -17.39
C LYS A 176 5.12 -4.34 -16.01
N PHE A 177 4.10 -5.18 -15.90
CA PHE A 177 3.43 -5.40 -14.63
C PHE A 177 2.80 -6.78 -14.50
N LEU A 178 2.65 -7.18 -13.24
CA LEU A 178 1.86 -8.32 -12.81
C LEU A 178 0.75 -7.81 -11.90
N ALA A 179 -0.49 -8.13 -12.22
CA ALA A 179 -1.65 -7.77 -11.42
C ALA A 179 -2.33 -9.02 -10.84
N TYR A 180 -2.64 -8.96 -9.55
CA TYR A 180 -3.31 -10.03 -8.83
C TYR A 180 -4.50 -9.49 -8.05
N ASN A 181 -5.61 -10.21 -8.09
CA ASN A 181 -6.85 -9.81 -7.42
C ASN A 181 -7.75 -11.02 -7.27
N ASN A 182 -8.31 -11.22 -6.08
CA ASN A 182 -9.25 -12.31 -5.83
C ASN A 182 -10.68 -12.04 -6.36
N ALA A 183 -10.93 -10.84 -6.88
CA ALA A 183 -12.12 -10.45 -7.63
C ALA A 183 -11.66 -9.57 -8.81
N PRO A 184 -11.05 -10.14 -9.85
CA PRO A 184 -10.46 -9.36 -10.93
C PRO A 184 -11.53 -8.69 -11.81
N PRO A 185 -11.19 -7.60 -12.52
CA PRO A 185 -12.11 -6.96 -13.45
C PRO A 185 -12.59 -7.91 -14.54
N GLY A 186 -13.90 -7.90 -14.83
CA GLY A 186 -14.50 -8.65 -15.93
C GLY A 186 -14.65 -10.16 -15.73
N VAL A 187 -14.20 -10.73 -14.61
CA VAL A 187 -14.34 -12.18 -14.34
C VAL A 187 -15.16 -12.40 -13.06
N PRO A 188 -16.46 -12.72 -13.18
CA PRO A 188 -17.29 -13.02 -12.02
C PRO A 188 -16.93 -14.40 -11.44
N ASN A 189 -17.23 -14.59 -10.14
CA ASN A 189 -17.22 -15.90 -9.47
C ASN A 189 -15.89 -16.67 -9.49
N VAL A 190 -14.75 -15.97 -9.48
CA VAL A 190 -13.44 -16.64 -9.31
C VAL A 190 -13.39 -17.31 -7.94
N ASN A 191 -13.14 -18.62 -7.94
CA ASN A 191 -12.87 -19.35 -6.71
C ASN A 191 -11.38 -19.19 -6.35
N THR A 192 -11.12 -18.46 -5.27
CA THR A 192 -9.76 -18.17 -4.80
C THR A 192 -9.70 -18.30 -3.29
N LYS A 193 -8.61 -18.89 -2.81
CA LYS A 193 -8.35 -19.06 -1.38
C LYS A 193 -7.74 -17.80 -0.76
N SER A 194 -7.14 -16.94 -1.58
CA SER A 194 -6.53 -15.68 -1.17
C SER A 194 -7.52 -14.52 -1.20
N ASN A 195 -7.27 -13.51 -0.37
CA ASN A 195 -7.94 -12.21 -0.44
C ASN A 195 -7.01 -11.11 -0.97
N SER A 196 -5.75 -11.45 -1.25
CA SER A 196 -4.71 -10.51 -1.62
C SER A 196 -5.01 -9.87 -2.97
N LYS A 197 -4.79 -8.55 -3.05
CA LYS A 197 -4.88 -7.78 -4.29
C LYS A 197 -3.72 -6.80 -4.39
N GLY A 198 -3.25 -6.56 -5.60
CA GLY A 198 -2.12 -5.68 -5.81
C GLY A 198 -1.54 -5.76 -7.21
N VAL A 199 -0.49 -4.97 -7.40
CA VAL A 199 0.21 -4.79 -8.67
C VAL A 199 1.70 -4.71 -8.40
N ILE A 200 2.50 -5.46 -9.15
CA ILE A 200 3.96 -5.29 -9.23
C ILE A 200 4.22 -4.63 -10.58
N ILE A 201 4.98 -3.54 -10.59
CA ILE A 201 5.31 -2.74 -11.77
C ILE A 201 6.82 -2.64 -11.83
N LEU A 202 7.42 -2.78 -13.00
CA LEU A 202 8.85 -2.51 -13.22
C LEU A 202 9.08 -1.76 -14.53
N SER A 203 10.26 -1.15 -14.65
CA SER A 203 10.73 -0.48 -15.86
C SER A 203 11.87 -1.26 -16.49
N THR A 204 11.72 -1.70 -17.74
CA THR A 204 12.81 -2.36 -18.48
C THR A 204 13.89 -1.39 -18.97
N ALA A 205 13.76 -0.09 -18.67
CA ALA A 205 14.70 0.94 -19.08
C ALA A 205 15.59 1.44 -17.92
N ALA A 206 15.24 1.13 -16.67
CA ALA A 206 15.96 1.56 -15.48
C ALA A 206 15.57 0.68 -14.30
N ASP A 207 16.51 0.37 -13.38
CA ASP A 207 16.23 -0.33 -12.12
C ASP A 207 15.24 0.47 -11.27
N SER A 208 13.95 0.19 -11.47
CA SER A 208 12.85 0.92 -10.87
C SER A 208 11.64 0.01 -10.85
N ALA A 209 11.15 -0.27 -9.65
CA ALA A 209 9.93 -1.02 -9.45
C ALA A 209 8.98 -0.34 -8.45
N ALA A 210 7.71 -0.71 -8.55
CA ALA A 210 6.72 -0.41 -7.53
C ALA A 210 5.88 -1.63 -7.19
N TRP A 211 5.46 -1.67 -5.93
CA TRP A 211 4.52 -2.63 -5.43
C TRP A 211 3.33 -1.92 -4.80
N ILE A 212 2.15 -2.19 -5.35
CA ILE A 212 0.87 -1.70 -4.87
C ILE A 212 0.15 -2.84 -4.15
N VAL A 213 -0.33 -2.58 -2.94
CA VAL A 213 -1.27 -3.45 -2.23
C VAL A 213 -2.57 -2.67 -2.03
N HIS A 214 -3.71 -3.31 -2.34
CA HIS A 214 -5.01 -2.65 -2.21
C HIS A 214 -6.13 -3.61 -1.82
N THR A 215 -7.30 -3.03 -1.56
CA THR A 215 -8.52 -3.76 -1.17
C THR A 215 -9.60 -3.73 -2.26
N VAL A 216 -9.45 -2.90 -3.30
CA VAL A 216 -10.44 -2.64 -4.35
C VAL A 216 -10.69 -3.87 -5.24
N PRO A 217 -11.89 -4.48 -5.26
CA PRO A 217 -12.27 -5.50 -6.25
C PRO A 217 -12.48 -4.86 -7.63
N GLY A 218 -12.30 -5.63 -8.69
CA GLY A 218 -12.45 -5.16 -10.07
C GLY A 218 -11.34 -4.20 -10.52
N PHE A 219 -10.19 -4.20 -9.84
CA PHE A 219 -9.11 -3.22 -10.07
C PHE A 219 -7.70 -3.86 -9.99
N PRO A 220 -6.71 -3.34 -10.73
CA PRO A 220 -6.88 -2.46 -11.88
C PRO A 220 -7.37 -3.25 -13.10
N THR A 221 -7.98 -2.57 -14.07
CA THR A 221 -8.22 -3.18 -15.38
C THR A 221 -6.92 -3.13 -16.19
N ALA A 222 -6.45 -4.30 -16.63
CA ALA A 222 -5.19 -4.42 -17.35
C ALA A 222 -5.30 -3.84 -18.77
N ARG A 223 -4.30 -3.07 -19.22
CA ARG A 223 -4.20 -2.47 -20.57
C ARG A 223 -5.37 -1.56 -20.99
N THR A 224 -6.11 -1.02 -20.04
CA THR A 224 -7.15 -0.01 -20.33
C THR A 224 -6.81 1.30 -19.66
N PRO A 225 -7.41 2.43 -20.10
CA PRO A 225 -7.52 3.66 -19.32
C PRO A 225 -7.78 3.41 -17.83
N TYR A 226 -7.20 4.25 -16.96
CA TYR A 226 -7.48 4.21 -15.53
C TYR A 226 -8.99 4.25 -15.34
N SER A 227 -9.51 3.27 -14.60
CA SER A 227 -10.92 3.15 -14.33
C SER A 227 -11.12 2.73 -12.89
N TRP A 228 -11.81 3.57 -12.14
CA TRP A 228 -12.22 3.27 -10.78
C TRP A 228 -13.57 2.52 -10.80
N PRO A 229 -13.70 1.37 -10.14
CA PRO A 229 -14.96 0.64 -10.09
C PRO A 229 -16.03 1.44 -9.34
N ALA A 230 -17.06 1.94 -10.05
CA ALA A 230 -18.10 2.80 -9.46
C ALA A 230 -18.83 2.15 -8.26
N ALA A 231 -18.99 0.83 -8.27
CA ALA A 231 -19.59 0.08 -7.15
C ALA A 231 -18.81 0.23 -5.83
N GLU A 232 -17.53 0.60 -5.91
CA GLU A 232 -16.64 0.75 -4.76
C GLU A 232 -16.64 2.18 -4.19
N ASN A 233 -17.43 3.10 -4.74
CA ASN A 233 -17.64 4.45 -4.17
C ASN A 233 -18.30 4.39 -2.80
N ALA A 234 -19.28 3.50 -2.63
CA ALA A 234 -19.99 3.32 -1.36
C ALA A 234 -19.12 2.66 -0.27
N ARG A 235 -17.92 2.17 -0.63
CA ARG A 235 -17.12 1.31 0.25
C ARG A 235 -15.80 1.95 0.68
N GLY A 236 -15.33 1.50 1.84
CA GLY A 236 -14.04 1.89 2.40
C GLY A 236 -12.91 1.06 1.81
N HIS A 237 -11.84 1.73 1.37
CA HIS A 237 -10.69 1.10 0.73
C HIS A 237 -9.37 1.63 1.25
N LEU A 238 -8.39 0.73 1.32
CA LEU A 238 -7.00 1.03 1.61
C LEU A 238 -6.17 0.66 0.39
N LEU A 239 -5.26 1.57 0.03
CA LEU A 239 -4.30 1.42 -1.04
C LEU A 239 -2.93 1.88 -0.54
N ILE A 240 -1.88 1.12 -0.83
CA ILE A 240 -0.49 1.42 -0.46
C ILE A 240 0.34 1.23 -1.72
N CYS A 241 1.09 2.27 -2.14
CA CYS A 241 2.14 2.09 -3.15
C CYS A 241 3.51 2.28 -2.51
N LEU A 242 4.43 1.36 -2.82
CA LEU A 242 5.83 1.37 -2.40
C LEU A 242 6.72 1.33 -3.65
N THR A 243 7.63 2.30 -3.78
CA THR A 243 8.75 2.29 -4.71
C THR A 243 9.87 1.48 -4.13
N ILE A 244 10.41 0.56 -4.92
CA ILE A 244 11.40 -0.43 -4.52
C ILE A 244 12.37 -0.65 -5.68
N SER A 245 13.53 -1.21 -5.38
CA SER A 245 14.44 -1.74 -6.40
C SER A 245 13.89 -3.04 -6.98
N GLU A 246 14.22 -3.36 -8.23
CA GLU A 246 13.77 -4.60 -8.88
C GLU A 246 14.28 -5.85 -8.17
N SER A 247 15.48 -5.77 -7.60
CA SER A 247 16.08 -6.83 -6.77
C SER A 247 15.19 -7.29 -5.60
N GLN A 248 14.23 -6.47 -5.16
CA GLN A 248 13.32 -6.79 -4.06
C GLN A 248 12.04 -7.51 -4.51
N ILE A 249 11.76 -7.55 -5.82
CA ILE A 249 10.57 -8.22 -6.38
C ILE A 249 10.55 -9.70 -6.00
N ASN A 250 11.69 -10.39 -6.05
CA ASN A 250 11.74 -11.81 -5.72
C ASN A 250 11.39 -12.09 -4.24
N ALA A 251 11.71 -11.17 -3.33
CA ALA A 251 11.33 -11.28 -1.92
C ALA A 251 9.81 -11.10 -1.73
N ILE A 252 9.21 -10.15 -2.46
CA ILE A 252 7.75 -9.95 -2.49
C ILE A 252 7.07 -11.17 -3.10
N ALA A 253 7.59 -11.68 -4.21
CA ALA A 253 7.06 -12.86 -4.88
C ALA A 253 7.08 -14.09 -3.97
N ALA A 254 8.13 -14.29 -3.17
CA ALA A 254 8.16 -15.37 -2.18
C ALA A 254 7.04 -15.27 -1.14
N SER A 255 6.68 -14.06 -0.73
CA SER A 255 5.56 -13.80 0.18
C SER A 255 4.20 -14.01 -0.50
N LEU A 256 4.05 -13.56 -1.75
CA LEU A 256 2.84 -13.74 -2.55
C LEU A 256 2.59 -15.21 -2.88
N LEU A 257 3.63 -15.95 -3.26
CA LEU A 257 3.54 -17.38 -3.57
C LEU A 257 2.90 -18.18 -2.42
N LEU A 258 3.19 -17.78 -1.18
CA LEU A 258 2.64 -18.44 0.00
C LEU A 258 1.15 -18.16 0.21
N VAL A 259 0.68 -16.94 -0.09
CA VAL A 259 -0.74 -16.58 0.04
C VAL A 259 -1.56 -16.91 -1.20
N GLN A 260 -0.93 -17.42 -2.26
CA GLN A 260 -1.58 -17.96 -3.46
C GLN A 260 -2.61 -17.00 -4.08
N PRO A 261 -2.22 -15.75 -4.41
CA PRO A 261 -3.15 -14.81 -5.00
C PRO A 261 -3.51 -15.26 -6.43
N MET A 262 -4.71 -14.89 -6.87
CA MET A 262 -5.08 -15.06 -8.27
C MET A 262 -4.42 -13.97 -9.12
N VAL A 263 -3.42 -14.34 -9.91
CA VAL A 263 -2.82 -13.48 -10.93
C VAL A 263 -3.77 -13.45 -12.13
N HIS A 264 -4.24 -12.26 -12.52
CA HIS A 264 -5.17 -12.11 -13.65
C HIS A 264 -4.51 -11.42 -14.85
N TYR A 265 -3.31 -10.89 -14.67
CA TYR A 265 -2.51 -10.34 -15.76
C TYR A 265 -1.02 -10.39 -15.41
N ASN A 266 -0.18 -10.71 -16.39
CA ASN A 266 1.28 -10.63 -16.28
C ASN A 266 1.90 -10.43 -17.66
N ASP A 267 2.67 -9.36 -17.84
CA ASP A 267 3.51 -9.16 -19.03
C ASP A 267 4.98 -8.88 -18.71
N ILE A 268 5.40 -9.13 -17.47
CA ILE A 268 6.80 -9.03 -17.08
C ILE A 268 7.58 -10.15 -17.80
N PRO A 269 8.54 -9.82 -18.67
CA PRO A 269 9.27 -10.82 -19.43
C PRO A 269 10.27 -11.59 -18.54
N GLU A 270 10.60 -12.82 -18.94
CA GLU A 270 11.52 -13.66 -18.18
C GLU A 270 12.94 -13.07 -18.06
N THR A 271 13.34 -12.21 -19.01
CA THR A 271 14.65 -11.54 -19.02
C THR A 271 14.84 -10.61 -17.81
N GLU A 272 13.80 -9.86 -17.43
CA GLU A 272 13.81 -8.93 -16.28
C GLU A 272 13.75 -9.67 -14.95
N THR A 273 13.28 -10.92 -14.98
CA THR A 273 13.12 -11.76 -13.79
C THR A 273 14.15 -12.89 -13.75
N ALA A 274 15.21 -12.77 -14.56
CA ALA A 274 16.37 -13.65 -14.50
C ALA A 274 16.96 -13.61 -13.08
N GLY A 275 17.05 -14.78 -12.44
CA GLY A 275 17.49 -14.88 -11.05
C GLY A 275 16.39 -14.64 -10.00
N MET A 276 15.12 -14.50 -10.40
CA MET A 276 13.97 -14.38 -9.49
C MET A 276 13.11 -15.68 -9.46
N PRO A 277 13.61 -16.77 -8.84
CA PRO A 277 12.93 -18.06 -8.88
C PRO A 277 11.54 -18.08 -8.23
N TYR A 278 11.28 -17.22 -7.23
CA TYR A 278 9.96 -17.14 -6.62
C TYR A 278 8.98 -16.36 -7.51
N PHE A 279 9.45 -15.36 -8.25
CA PHE A 279 8.63 -14.67 -9.24
C PHE A 279 8.21 -15.62 -10.34
N LYS A 280 9.14 -16.40 -10.91
CA LYS A 280 8.81 -17.43 -11.91
C LYS A 280 7.72 -18.38 -11.42
N LYS A 281 7.86 -18.90 -10.20
CA LYS A 281 6.83 -19.77 -9.58
C LYS A 281 5.48 -19.08 -9.41
N LEU A 282 5.48 -17.80 -9.04
CA LEU A 282 4.26 -17.01 -8.88
C LEU A 282 3.57 -16.79 -10.23
N ALA A 283 4.32 -16.42 -11.26
CA ALA A 283 3.83 -16.22 -12.62
C ALA A 283 3.26 -17.51 -13.23
N GLU A 284 3.86 -18.66 -12.91
CA GLU A 284 3.38 -19.99 -13.31
C GLU A 284 2.19 -20.50 -12.45
N GLY A 285 1.74 -19.74 -11.46
CA GLY A 285 0.65 -20.15 -10.56
C GLY A 285 0.99 -21.35 -9.66
N LYS A 286 2.28 -21.61 -9.42
CA LYS A 286 2.73 -22.71 -8.55
C LYS A 286 2.36 -22.44 -7.10
N VAL A 287 2.10 -23.52 -6.36
CA VAL A 287 1.71 -23.45 -4.95
C VAL A 287 2.76 -24.16 -4.08
N PRO A 288 3.20 -23.57 -2.96
CA PRO A 288 4.06 -24.27 -1.99
C PRO A 288 3.29 -25.43 -1.34
N THR A 289 3.74 -26.65 -1.59
CA THR A 289 3.16 -27.88 -1.02
C THR A 289 3.88 -28.35 0.25
N LEU A 290 5.10 -27.85 0.49
CA LEU A 290 5.94 -28.23 1.61
C LEU A 290 6.05 -27.09 2.64
N PRO A 291 6.20 -27.41 3.94
CA PRO A 291 6.46 -26.43 4.97
C PRO A 291 7.82 -25.73 4.76
N PRO A 292 8.02 -24.51 5.32
CA PRO A 292 7.13 -23.82 6.26
C PRO A 292 5.95 -23.09 5.58
N PHE A 293 4.77 -23.19 6.19
CA PHE A 293 3.53 -22.55 5.74
C PHE A 293 3.34 -21.10 6.22
N THR A 294 4.41 -20.51 6.74
CA THR A 294 4.48 -19.12 7.17
C THR A 294 5.81 -18.53 6.73
N SER A 295 5.83 -17.27 6.29
CA SER A 295 7.06 -16.59 5.94
C SER A 295 7.11 -15.18 6.53
N ARG A 296 8.35 -14.72 6.76
CA ARG A 296 8.67 -13.35 7.12
C ARG A 296 9.74 -12.85 6.16
N ARG A 297 9.44 -11.79 5.43
CA ARG A 297 10.37 -11.11 4.53
C ARG A 297 10.48 -9.64 4.92
N SER A 298 11.56 -9.00 4.52
CA SER A 298 11.74 -7.56 4.73
C SER A 298 12.25 -6.96 3.42
N ILE A 299 11.68 -5.82 3.07
CA ILE A 299 12.06 -4.97 1.93
C ILE A 299 12.29 -3.55 2.44
N ARG A 300 12.88 -2.70 1.63
CA ARG A 300 13.11 -1.28 1.87
C ARG A 300 12.61 -0.48 0.67
N THR A 301 11.91 0.62 0.93
CA THR A 301 11.53 1.53 -0.14
C THR A 301 12.75 2.26 -0.69
N GLU A 302 12.78 2.53 -1.98
CA GLU A 302 13.75 3.46 -2.54
C GLU A 302 13.36 4.90 -2.18
N ASN A 303 14.21 5.54 -1.37
CA ASN A 303 14.09 6.95 -1.05
C ASN A 303 15.46 7.49 -0.64
N ALA A 304 16.00 8.45 -1.41
CA ALA A 304 17.28 9.11 -1.11
C ALA A 304 17.29 9.84 0.25
N GLY A 305 16.11 10.27 0.71
CA GLY A 305 15.92 10.95 1.99
C GLY A 305 15.58 10.02 3.17
N GLY A 306 15.69 8.70 3.04
CA GLY A 306 15.44 7.76 4.13
C GLY A 306 14.58 6.57 3.71
N PRO A 307 15.19 5.42 3.39
CA PRO A 307 14.46 4.19 3.07
C PRO A 307 13.56 3.74 4.23
N VAL A 308 12.31 3.39 3.94
CA VAL A 308 11.37 2.85 4.93
C VAL A 308 11.45 1.32 4.92
N ALA A 309 11.68 0.71 6.08
CA ALA A 309 11.64 -0.74 6.22
C ALA A 309 10.19 -1.25 6.22
N VAL A 310 9.93 -2.23 5.36
CA VAL A 310 8.63 -2.91 5.26
C VAL A 310 8.84 -4.40 5.49
N HIS A 311 8.14 -4.96 6.46
CA HIS A 311 8.15 -6.39 6.74
C HIS A 311 6.85 -7.02 6.24
N ILE A 312 6.99 -8.14 5.55
CA ILE A 312 5.88 -8.87 4.95
C ILE A 312 5.76 -10.19 5.69
N TYR A 313 4.60 -10.42 6.27
CA TYR A 313 4.23 -11.66 6.95
C TYR A 313 3.18 -12.37 6.12
N SER A 314 3.46 -13.61 5.76
CA SER A 314 2.58 -14.40 4.90
C SER A 314 2.28 -15.73 5.55
N LYS A 315 1.07 -16.26 5.37
CA LYS A 315 0.72 -17.63 5.71
C LYS A 315 -0.08 -18.27 4.58
N SER A 316 0.13 -19.57 4.36
CA SER A 316 -0.71 -20.31 3.42
C SER A 316 -2.11 -20.54 4.01
N GLU A 317 -3.05 -20.81 3.12
CA GLU A 317 -3.63 -22.15 3.00
C GLU A 317 -3.70 -23.02 4.27
N SER A 318 -3.04 -24.16 4.18
CA SER A 318 -2.80 -25.11 5.26
C SER A 318 -2.34 -24.56 6.64
N SER A 319 -1.92 -23.29 6.78
CA SER A 319 -1.46 -22.76 8.05
C SER A 319 -2.60 -22.48 9.04
N LYS A 320 -2.52 -23.15 10.21
CA LYS A 320 -3.43 -22.94 11.36
C LYS A 320 -3.08 -21.71 12.20
N TYR A 321 -2.10 -20.91 11.80
CA TYR A 321 -1.69 -19.72 12.55
C TYR A 321 -2.70 -18.59 12.37
N GLU A 322 -3.27 -18.11 13.48
CA GLU A 322 -4.08 -16.90 13.52
C GLU A 322 -3.16 -15.68 13.40
N ILE A 323 -3.35 -14.85 12.37
CA ILE A 323 -2.38 -13.83 11.96
C ILE A 323 -2.19 -12.73 13.00
N TYR A 324 -3.25 -12.30 13.68
CA TYR A 324 -3.19 -11.18 14.60
C TYR A 324 -2.43 -11.56 15.88
N LYS A 325 -2.85 -12.62 16.57
CA LYS A 325 -2.26 -13.04 17.84
C LYS A 325 -0.97 -13.83 17.65
N LYS A 326 -0.97 -14.81 16.75
CA LYS A 326 0.15 -15.77 16.66
C LYS A 326 1.29 -15.25 15.80
N VAL A 327 1.05 -14.23 14.96
CA VAL A 327 2.08 -13.59 14.14
C VAL A 327 2.32 -12.14 14.57
N ILE A 328 1.37 -11.23 14.36
CA ILE A 328 1.57 -9.79 14.56
C ILE A 328 1.93 -9.46 16.02
N VAL A 329 1.09 -9.85 16.99
CA VAL A 329 1.34 -9.56 18.42
C VAL A 329 2.65 -10.18 18.89
N LYS A 330 2.96 -11.43 18.47
CA LYS A 330 4.21 -12.09 18.84
C LYS A 330 5.44 -11.37 18.30
N VAL A 331 5.38 -10.90 17.06
CA VAL A 331 6.50 -10.24 16.40
C VAL A 331 6.68 -8.81 16.90
N LEU A 332 5.58 -8.06 17.01
CA LEU A 332 5.62 -6.69 17.50
C LEU A 332 5.92 -6.59 18.99
N LYS A 333 5.59 -7.62 19.78
CA LYS A 333 5.63 -7.61 21.25
C LYS A 333 4.91 -6.40 21.85
N LYS A 334 3.84 -5.96 21.18
CA LYS A 334 3.03 -4.78 21.53
C LYS A 334 1.55 -5.11 21.47
N THR A 335 0.76 -4.32 22.19
CA THR A 335 -0.69 -4.30 22.00
C THR A 335 -1.00 -3.72 20.62
N ILE A 336 -2.00 -4.27 19.94
CA ILE A 336 -2.48 -3.75 18.65
C ILE A 336 -3.95 -3.34 18.74
N LYS A 337 -4.31 -2.25 18.07
CA LYS A 337 -5.71 -1.87 17.79
C LYS A 337 -6.06 -2.34 16.39
N VAL A 338 -7.17 -3.06 16.25
CA VAL A 338 -7.56 -3.74 15.02
C VAL A 338 -8.89 -3.19 14.51
N TRP A 339 -8.87 -2.73 13.26
CA TRP A 339 -10.05 -2.44 12.46
C TRP A 339 -10.24 -3.59 11.47
N SER A 340 -11.36 -4.29 11.58
CA SER A 340 -11.62 -5.46 10.75
C SER A 340 -13.08 -5.90 10.91
N ARG A 341 -13.68 -6.40 9.82
CA ARG A 341 -14.98 -7.10 9.87
C ARG A 341 -14.88 -8.32 10.79
N ARG A 342 -15.98 -8.62 11.48
CA ARG A 342 -16.02 -9.63 12.54
C ARG A 342 -17.24 -10.52 12.42
N ASP A 343 -17.10 -11.73 12.94
CA ASP A 343 -18.21 -12.66 13.12
C ASP A 343 -19.19 -12.15 14.19
N ASN A 344 -20.36 -12.78 14.27
CA ASN A 344 -21.42 -12.37 15.20
C ASN A 344 -20.99 -12.49 16.67
N ILE A 345 -20.05 -13.39 16.99
CA ILE A 345 -19.53 -13.64 18.33
C ILE A 345 -18.71 -12.43 18.79
N LEU A 346 -17.72 -12.03 17.99
CA LEU A 346 -16.86 -10.87 18.29
C LEU A 346 -17.63 -9.54 18.22
N LYS A 347 -18.68 -9.44 17.38
CA LYS A 347 -19.61 -8.31 17.43
C LYS A 347 -20.32 -8.23 18.78
N GLY A 348 -20.75 -9.37 19.34
CA GLY A 348 -21.35 -9.47 20.68
C GLY A 348 -20.42 -9.01 21.79
N ASP A 349 -19.16 -9.46 21.79
CA ASP A 349 -18.15 -9.06 22.79
C ASP A 349 -17.85 -7.56 22.79
N CYS A 350 -18.04 -6.90 21.65
CA CYS A 350 -17.86 -5.45 21.50
C CYS A 350 -19.12 -4.63 21.85
N ARG A 351 -20.27 -5.29 21.97
CA ARG A 351 -21.52 -4.72 22.47
C ARG A 351 -21.60 -4.93 23.98
N VAL A 352 -20.90 -4.11 24.77
CA VAL A 352 -21.19 -4.10 26.21
C VAL A 352 -22.60 -3.56 26.43
N SER A 353 -23.40 -4.39 27.11
CA SER A 353 -24.75 -4.15 27.66
C SER A 353 -24.98 -2.69 28.02
N GLN A 354 -26.01 -2.07 27.43
CA GLN A 354 -26.71 -0.99 28.11
C GLN A 354 -27.22 -1.57 29.42
N ARG A 355 -26.46 -1.40 30.52
CA ARG A 355 -27.07 -1.50 31.84
C ARG A 355 -28.11 -0.40 31.86
N HIS A 356 -29.37 -0.79 31.96
CA HIS A 356 -30.47 0.09 32.30
C HIS A 356 -30.01 0.97 33.47
N ILE A 357 -29.84 2.26 33.21
CA ILE A 357 -29.83 3.26 34.26
C ILE A 357 -31.32 3.45 34.55
N HIS A 358 -31.77 2.83 35.63
CA HIS A 358 -33.11 3.04 36.19
C HIS A 358 -33.20 4.40 36.87
#